data_AF-A0AA39SGA7-F1
#
_entry.id   AF-A0AA39SGA7-F1
#
_cell.length_a   1.000
_cell.length_b   1.000
_cell.length_c   1.000
_cell.angle_alpha   90.00
_cell.angle_beta   90.00
_cell.angle_gamma   90.00
#
_symmetry.space_group_name_H-M   'P 1'
#
loop_
_entity.id
_entity.type
_entity.pdbx_description
1 polymer ?
#
loop_
_entity_poly.entity_id
_entity_poly.type
_entity_poly.pdbx_seq_one_letter_code
_entity_poly.pdbx_strand_id
1 'polypeptide(L)'
;MRSSDNCYCLEARIVSNHVSMDEQIELWHERLGHMNFRDLRTLGKFNCVRGLPKLGKKANGICGPCQQGKQTKSMHKKGKYLTTKEPLERLHMDLMGPMQTESLGGKRYIFVCVDDFSRFTWTYFLREKSETFDKFKMLCTKLQNEMNLILKH
;
A
#
# COMPACT_ATOMS: atom_id res chain seq x y z
N MET A 1 12.33 -2.68 45.45
CA MET A 1 13.32 -2.01 46.35
C MET A 1 14.58 -1.73 45.53
N ARG A 2 15.38 -0.71 45.85
CA ARG A 2 16.70 -0.51 45.23
C ARG A 2 17.77 -1.15 46.11
N SER A 3 18.76 -1.81 45.53
CA SER A 3 19.91 -2.36 46.27
C SER A 3 20.94 -1.27 46.62
N SER A 4 21.90 -1.62 47.48
CA SER A 4 22.96 -0.72 47.97
C SER A 4 23.90 -0.19 46.88
N ASP A 5 23.86 -0.77 45.68
CA ASP A 5 24.56 -0.35 44.46
C ASP A 5 23.65 0.42 43.48
N ASN A 6 22.50 0.93 43.94
CA ASN A 6 21.54 1.71 43.16
C ASN A 6 20.87 0.98 41.98
N CYS A 7 20.96 -0.35 41.92
CA CYS A 7 20.22 -1.16 40.96
C CYS A 7 18.75 -1.33 41.40
N TYR A 8 17.83 -1.45 40.43
CA TYR A 8 16.44 -1.79 40.71
C TYR A 8 16.34 -3.30 41.03
N CYS A 9 16.00 -3.66 42.27
CA CYS A 9 15.69 -5.05 42.61
C CYS A 9 14.25 -5.37 42.23
N LEU A 10 14.11 -6.19 41.20
CA LEU A 10 12.89 -6.93 40.90
C LEU A 10 12.93 -8.23 41.71
N GLU A 11 12.15 -8.30 42.78
CA GLU A 11 11.84 -9.59 43.42
C GLU A 11 10.90 -10.37 42.50
N ALA A 12 11.46 -11.25 41.67
CA ALA A 12 10.68 -12.21 40.94
C ALA A 12 10.28 -13.35 41.89
N ARG A 13 9.01 -13.40 42.30
CA ARG A 13 8.44 -14.63 42.85
C ARG A 13 8.49 -15.70 41.76
N ILE A 14 9.33 -16.71 41.94
CA ILE A 14 9.30 -17.91 41.11
C ILE A 14 8.05 -18.71 41.51
N VAL A 15 6.93 -18.41 40.85
CA VAL A 15 5.77 -19.30 40.88
C VAL A 15 6.08 -20.41 39.88
N SER A 16 6.28 -21.63 40.38
CA SER A 16 6.45 -22.80 39.51
C SER A 16 5.11 -23.18 38.89
N ASN A 17 4.65 -22.36 37.95
CA ASN A 17 3.59 -22.75 37.03
C ASN A 17 4.23 -23.65 35.99
N HIS A 18 3.73 -24.87 35.84
CA HIS A 18 4.06 -25.74 34.71
C HIS A 18 3.48 -25.12 33.43
N VAL A 19 4.15 -24.09 32.92
CA VAL A 19 3.81 -23.43 31.66
C VAL A 19 4.15 -24.40 30.54
N SER A 20 3.18 -24.65 29.66
CA SER A 20 3.35 -25.56 28.53
C SER A 20 4.51 -25.09 27.63
N MET A 21 5.12 -26.03 26.90
CA MET A 21 6.23 -25.72 26.00
C MET A 21 5.83 -24.69 24.91
N ASP A 22 4.55 -24.68 24.53
CA ASP A 22 3.95 -23.73 23.57
C ASP A 22 3.81 -22.31 24.16
N GLU A 23 3.36 -22.18 25.41
CA GLU A 23 3.29 -20.89 26.08
C GLU A 23 4.69 -20.30 26.35
N GLN A 24 5.68 -21.15 26.62
CA GLN A 24 7.07 -20.70 26.80
C GLN A 24 7.67 -20.12 25.52
N ILE A 25 7.46 -20.76 24.36
CA ILE A 25 7.99 -20.25 23.09
C ILE A 25 7.30 -18.96 22.65
N GLU A 26 6.01 -18.79 22.94
CA GLU A 26 5.28 -17.55 22.63
C GLU A 26 5.77 -16.38 23.48
N LEU A 27 5.93 -16.60 24.78
CA LEU A 27 6.42 -15.58 25.71
C LEU A 27 7.80 -15.05 25.31
N TRP A 28 8.73 -15.94 24.93
CA TRP A 28 10.06 -15.54 24.49
C TRP A 28 10.07 -14.92 23.10
N HIS A 29 9.15 -15.32 22.22
CA HIS A 29 8.94 -14.67 20.93
C HIS A 29 8.55 -13.20 21.11
N GLU A 30 7.60 -12.90 22.00
CA GLU A 30 7.19 -11.52 22.32
C GLU A 30 8.30 -10.72 22.99
N ARG A 31 8.97 -11.30 24.01
CA ARG A 31 10.07 -10.65 24.74
C ARG A 31 11.26 -10.27 23.87
N LEU A 32 11.53 -11.06 22.82
CA LEU A 32 12.64 -10.83 21.89
C LEU A 32 12.20 -10.08 20.62
N GLY A 33 11.11 -9.31 20.72
CA GLY A 33 10.68 -8.42 19.64
C GLY A 33 10.15 -9.18 18.43
N HIS A 34 9.37 -10.24 18.66
CA HIS A 34 8.73 -11.02 17.62
C HIS A 34 9.70 -11.73 16.66
N MET A 35 10.84 -12.19 17.21
CA MET A 35 11.85 -12.97 16.50
C MET A 35 11.24 -14.24 15.86
N ASN A 36 11.75 -14.66 14.71
CA ASN A 36 11.29 -15.89 14.05
C ASN A 36 11.38 -17.10 15.00
N PHE A 37 10.31 -17.89 15.11
CA PHE A 37 10.26 -19.08 15.98
C PHE A 37 11.38 -20.10 15.72
N ARG A 38 11.88 -20.19 14.48
CA ARG A 38 13.02 -21.04 14.10
C ARG A 38 14.33 -20.53 14.72
N ASP A 39 14.56 -19.23 14.63
CA ASP A 39 15.78 -18.60 15.14
C ASP A 39 15.77 -18.60 16.66
N LEU A 40 14.61 -18.31 17.26
CA LEU A 40 14.40 -18.38 18.70
C LEU A 40 14.72 -19.78 19.28
N ARG A 41 14.26 -20.85 18.61
CA ARG A 41 14.62 -22.21 19.00
C ARG A 41 16.12 -22.48 18.85
N THR A 42 16.72 -21.95 17.80
CA THR A 42 18.15 -22.11 17.53
C THR A 42 18.97 -21.47 18.65
N LEU A 43 18.61 -20.27 19.10
CA LEU A 43 19.24 -19.60 20.25
C LEU A 43 19.14 -20.43 21.54
N GLY A 44 17.95 -20.97 21.84
CA GLY A 44 17.74 -21.81 23.03
C GLY A 44 18.46 -23.16 22.95
N LYS A 45 18.60 -23.74 21.75
CA LYS A 45 19.34 -25.00 21.53
C LYS A 45 20.84 -24.83 21.75
N PHE A 46 21.42 -23.74 21.27
CA PHE A 46 22.85 -23.47 21.35
C PHE A 46 23.26 -22.66 22.57
N ASN A 47 22.33 -22.39 23.51
CA ASN A 47 22.55 -21.59 24.71
C ASN A 47 23.19 -20.21 24.41
N CYS A 48 22.81 -19.58 23.30
CA CYS A 48 23.40 -18.30 22.86
C CYS A 48 22.97 -17.12 23.74
N VAL A 49 21.88 -17.26 24.49
CA VAL A 49 21.32 -16.22 25.36
C VAL A 49 21.21 -16.77 26.78
N ARG A 50 21.87 -16.11 27.73
CA ARG A 50 21.81 -16.49 29.15
C ARG A 50 20.36 -16.37 29.65
N GLY A 51 19.84 -17.44 30.26
CA GLY A 51 18.49 -17.49 30.83
C GLY A 51 17.38 -17.84 29.84
N LEU A 52 17.69 -18.06 28.57
CA LEU A 52 16.73 -18.60 27.59
C LEU A 52 16.63 -20.13 27.75
N PRO A 53 15.45 -20.69 28.10
CA PRO A 53 15.29 -22.14 28.20
C PRO A 53 15.36 -22.81 26.82
N LYS A 54 15.48 -24.14 26.81
CA LYS A 54 15.33 -24.92 25.58
C LYS A 54 13.86 -24.91 25.16
N LEU A 55 13.57 -24.26 24.03
CA LEU A 55 12.20 -24.04 23.55
C LEU A 55 11.73 -25.15 22.60
N GLY A 56 10.42 -25.44 22.64
CA GLY A 56 9.76 -26.42 21.77
C GLY A 56 9.44 -25.90 20.36
N LYS A 57 8.52 -26.61 19.69
CA LYS A 57 7.89 -26.14 18.44
C LYS A 57 6.57 -25.47 18.79
N LYS A 58 6.32 -24.28 18.22
CA LYS A 58 4.98 -23.68 18.23
C LYS A 58 4.05 -24.48 17.32
N ALA A 59 2.89 -24.89 17.82
CA ALA A 59 1.95 -25.76 17.10
C ALA A 59 1.53 -25.22 15.71
N ASN A 60 1.15 -23.95 15.59
CA ASN A 60 0.73 -23.33 14.32
C ASN A 60 1.80 -22.43 13.68
N GLY A 61 2.88 -22.10 14.39
CA GLY A 61 3.93 -21.18 13.93
C GLY A 61 3.48 -19.76 13.58
N ILE A 62 2.21 -19.41 13.83
CA ILE A 62 1.59 -18.15 13.39
C ILE A 62 1.47 -17.20 14.57
N CYS A 63 2.04 -16.01 14.44
CA CYS A 63 1.82 -14.88 15.32
C CYS A 63 1.04 -13.81 14.55
N GLY A 64 -0.14 -13.43 15.02
CA GLY A 64 -1.01 -12.43 14.37
C GLY A 64 -0.30 -11.08 14.13
N PRO A 65 0.32 -10.48 15.16
CA PRO A 65 1.14 -9.27 15.00
C PRO A 65 2.26 -9.40 13.96
N CYS A 66 2.99 -10.53 13.95
CA CYS A 66 4.01 -10.79 12.94
C CYS A 66 3.45 -10.86 11.54
N GLN A 67 2.30 -11.53 11.37
CA GLN A 67 1.67 -11.70 10.08
C GLN A 67 1.24 -10.35 9.50
N GLN A 68 0.67 -9.48 10.33
CA GLN A 68 0.31 -8.11 9.94
C GLN A 68 1.55 -7.26 9.65
N GLY A 69 2.57 -7.31 10.50
CA GLY A 69 3.80 -6.52 10.34
C GLY A 69 4.68 -6.96 9.18
N LYS A 70 4.59 -8.23 8.75
CA LYS A 70 5.35 -8.80 7.61
C LYS A 70 4.50 -8.99 6.37
N GLN A 71 3.27 -8.46 6.35
CA GLN A 71 2.40 -8.58 5.20
C GLN A 71 3.02 -7.85 4.00
N THR A 72 3.25 -8.58 2.91
CA THR A 72 3.69 -8.00 1.65
C THR A 72 2.50 -7.78 0.73
N LYS A 73 2.60 -6.76 -0.14
CA LYS A 73 1.59 -6.51 -1.17
C LYS A 73 1.58 -7.69 -2.15
N SER A 74 0.40 -8.25 -2.40
CA SER A 74 0.24 -9.26 -3.45
C SER A 74 0.51 -8.66 -4.82
N MET A 75 1.03 -9.48 -5.73
CA MET A 75 1.23 -9.05 -7.12
C MET A 75 -0.13 -8.83 -7.79
N HIS A 76 -0.29 -7.67 -8.42
CA HIS A 76 -1.44 -7.41 -9.29
C HIS A 76 -1.32 -8.23 -10.57
N LYS A 77 -2.43 -8.81 -11.04
CA LYS A 77 -2.47 -9.46 -12.36
C LYS A 77 -2.09 -8.41 -13.42
N LYS A 78 -1.22 -8.80 -14.37
CA LYS A 78 -0.89 -7.93 -15.51
C LYS A 78 -2.16 -7.68 -16.31
N GLY A 79 -2.56 -6.42 -16.45
CA GLY A 79 -3.64 -6.01 -17.36
C GLY A 79 -3.21 -6.15 -18.83
N LYS A 80 -4.18 -6.30 -19.74
CA LYS A 80 -3.91 -6.13 -21.18
C LYS A 80 -3.64 -4.65 -21.46
N TYR A 81 -2.54 -4.34 -22.13
CA TYR A 81 -2.09 -2.95 -22.38
C TYR A 81 -2.97 -2.17 -23.38
N LEU A 82 -3.65 -2.87 -24.29
CA LEU A 82 -4.59 -2.30 -25.25
C LEU A 82 -5.82 -3.20 -25.29
N THR A 83 -6.98 -2.63 -24.93
CA THR A 83 -8.27 -3.31 -25.04
C THR A 83 -9.09 -2.82 -26.22
N THR A 84 -8.74 -1.65 -26.78
CA THR A 84 -9.41 -1.03 -27.93
C THR A 84 -8.83 -1.52 -29.26
N LYS A 85 -9.66 -1.49 -30.30
CA LYS A 85 -9.38 -1.97 -31.66
C LYS A 85 -9.36 -0.84 -32.69
N GLU A 86 -9.98 0.30 -32.39
CA GLU A 86 -10.06 1.44 -33.30
C GLU A 86 -10.05 2.78 -32.56
N PRO A 87 -9.67 3.89 -33.23
CA PRO A 87 -9.72 5.23 -32.63
C PRO A 87 -11.12 5.58 -32.13
N LEU A 88 -11.18 6.32 -31.02
CA LEU A 88 -12.41 6.83 -30.38
C LEU A 88 -13.32 5.76 -29.75
N GLU A 89 -12.90 4.49 -29.68
CA GLU A 89 -13.64 3.45 -28.94
C GLU A 89 -13.68 3.72 -27.43
N ARG A 90 -12.60 4.30 -26.87
CA ARG A 90 -12.50 4.65 -25.46
C ARG A 90 -11.66 5.91 -25.27
N LEU A 91 -12.25 6.90 -24.61
CA LEU A 91 -11.59 8.12 -24.20
C LEU A 91 -11.35 8.10 -22.68
N HIS A 92 -10.13 8.41 -22.26
CA HIS A 92 -9.79 8.66 -20.86
C HIS A 92 -9.73 10.17 -20.65
N MET A 93 -10.50 10.66 -19.70
CA MET A 93 -10.61 12.09 -19.42
C MET A 93 -10.17 12.37 -17.99
N ASP A 94 -9.39 13.44 -17.82
CA ASP A 94 -8.96 13.91 -16.51
C ASP A 94 -8.96 15.44 -16.44
N LEU A 95 -9.11 15.96 -15.22
CA LEU A 95 -9.09 17.39 -14.93
C LEU A 95 -8.03 17.68 -13.88
N MET A 96 -6.95 18.32 -14.32
CA MET A 96 -5.81 18.68 -13.48
C MET A 96 -6.00 20.09 -12.92
N GLY A 97 -5.80 20.29 -11.61
CA GLY A 97 -5.72 21.63 -10.97
C GLY A 97 -6.57 21.81 -9.70
N PRO A 98 -6.52 23.00 -9.07
CA PRO A 98 -5.90 24.23 -9.58
C PRO A 98 -4.37 24.20 -9.53
N MET A 99 -3.72 24.73 -10.57
CA MET A 99 -2.29 24.99 -10.57
C MET A 99 -1.96 26.09 -9.56
N GLN A 100 -0.77 25.98 -8.97
CA GLN A 100 -0.23 27.02 -8.08
C GLN A 100 -0.03 28.33 -8.84
N THR A 101 0.53 28.25 -10.05
CA THR A 101 0.76 29.39 -10.93
C THR A 101 -0.29 29.45 -12.03
N GLU A 102 -0.84 30.64 -12.28
CA GLU A 102 -1.72 30.84 -13.42
C GLU A 102 -0.91 30.87 -14.72
N SER A 103 -1.49 30.38 -15.82
CA SER A 103 -0.91 30.61 -17.14
C SER A 103 -0.98 32.09 -17.51
N LEU A 104 -0.26 32.50 -18.56
CA LEU A 104 -0.36 33.87 -19.11
C LEU A 104 -1.79 34.28 -19.48
N GLY A 105 -2.64 33.32 -19.83
CA GLY A 105 -4.07 33.53 -20.12
C GLY A 105 -4.98 33.45 -18.88
N GLY A 106 -4.40 33.50 -17.67
CA GLY A 106 -5.13 33.37 -16.41
C GLY A 106 -5.74 31.98 -16.21
N LYS A 107 -5.27 30.93 -16.86
CA LYS A 107 -5.86 29.58 -16.71
C LYS A 107 -5.17 28.83 -15.58
N ARG A 108 -5.95 28.08 -14.78
CA ARG A 108 -5.47 27.34 -13.59
C ARG A 108 -5.81 25.86 -13.61
N TYR A 109 -6.57 25.40 -14.59
CA TYR A 109 -6.92 24.01 -14.75
C TYR A 109 -6.58 23.54 -16.16
N ILE A 110 -6.35 22.24 -16.31
CA ILE A 110 -6.10 21.59 -17.60
C ILE A 110 -7.05 20.41 -17.71
N PHE A 111 -7.96 20.47 -18.68
CA PHE A 111 -8.78 19.34 -19.08
C PHE A 111 -8.01 18.55 -20.15
N VAL A 112 -7.81 17.26 -19.89
CA VAL A 112 -7.09 16.34 -20.78
C VAL A 112 -8.03 15.22 -21.21
N CYS A 113 -8.11 14.97 -22.50
CA CYS A 113 -8.83 13.84 -23.07
C CYS A 113 -7.86 13.04 -23.94
N VAL A 114 -7.72 11.75 -23.68
CA VAL A 114 -6.79 10.84 -24.35
C VAL A 114 -7.56 9.72 -25.01
N ASP A 115 -7.37 9.54 -26.31
CA ASP A 115 -7.84 8.35 -27.00
C ASP A 115 -6.99 7.13 -26.64
N ASP A 116 -7.64 6.05 -26.20
CA ASP A 116 -6.93 4.86 -25.72
C ASP A 116 -6.23 4.10 -26.85
N PHE A 117 -6.77 4.13 -28.06
CA PHE A 117 -6.20 3.40 -29.20
C PHE A 117 -5.03 4.17 -29.84
N SER A 118 -5.28 5.37 -30.35
CA SER A 118 -4.29 6.18 -31.07
C SER A 118 -3.31 6.91 -30.16
N ARG A 119 -3.61 7.01 -28.85
CA ARG A 119 -2.90 7.85 -27.88
C ARG A 119 -2.94 9.35 -28.21
N PHE A 120 -3.78 9.76 -29.16
CA PHE A 120 -4.00 11.17 -29.43
C PHE A 120 -4.57 11.85 -28.19
N THR A 121 -4.04 13.04 -27.87
CA THR A 121 -4.37 13.77 -26.65
C THR A 121 -4.85 15.17 -26.99
N TRP A 122 -6.06 15.51 -26.55
CA TRP A 122 -6.60 16.87 -26.57
C TRP A 122 -6.42 17.50 -25.19
N THR A 123 -5.92 18.74 -25.17
CA THR A 123 -5.70 19.51 -23.94
C THR A 123 -6.37 20.88 -24.03
N TYR A 124 -7.06 21.27 -22.96
CA TYR A 124 -7.75 22.56 -22.86
C TYR A 124 -7.40 23.25 -21.54
N PHE A 125 -6.88 24.46 -21.62
CA PHE A 125 -6.62 25.29 -20.45
C PHE A 125 -7.89 26.02 -20.01
N LEU A 126 -8.22 25.91 -18.71
CA LEU A 126 -9.45 26.42 -18.12
C LEU A 126 -9.17 27.37 -16.94
N ARG A 127 -10.01 28.39 -16.78
CA ARG A 127 -9.99 29.32 -15.64
C ARG A 127 -10.66 28.65 -14.44
N GLU A 128 -11.79 27.99 -14.69
CA GLU A 128 -12.62 27.33 -13.68
C GLU A 128 -12.97 25.90 -14.11
N LYS A 129 -13.29 25.03 -13.13
CA LYS A 129 -13.72 23.64 -13.41
C LYS A 129 -15.07 23.57 -14.15
N SER A 130 -15.91 24.60 -14.00
CA SER A 130 -17.21 24.72 -14.66
C SER A 130 -17.08 24.75 -16.19
N GLU A 131 -15.97 25.27 -16.74
CA GLU A 131 -15.72 25.35 -18.18
C GLU A 131 -15.49 23.95 -18.84
N THR A 132 -15.26 22.89 -18.04
CA THR A 132 -14.92 21.55 -18.56
C THR A 132 -16.00 20.97 -19.46
N PHE A 133 -17.28 21.09 -19.06
CA PHE A 133 -18.37 20.49 -19.84
C PHE A 133 -18.53 21.14 -21.21
N ASP A 134 -18.34 22.46 -21.31
CA ASP A 134 -18.41 23.17 -22.58
C ASP A 134 -17.24 22.78 -23.49
N LYS A 135 -16.03 22.61 -22.95
CA LYS A 135 -14.89 22.09 -23.75
C LYS A 135 -15.10 20.65 -24.20
N PHE A 136 -15.72 19.82 -23.38
CA PHE A 136 -16.09 18.46 -23.76
C PHE A 136 -17.08 18.45 -24.94
N LYS A 137 -18.16 19.26 -24.88
CA LYS A 137 -19.10 19.40 -25.99
C LYS A 137 -18.41 19.85 -27.28
N MET A 138 -17.55 20.87 -27.19
CA MET A 138 -16.79 21.35 -28.33
C MET A 138 -15.90 20.25 -28.94
N LEU A 139 -15.26 19.44 -28.09
CA LEU A 139 -14.46 18.30 -28.54
C LEU A 139 -15.35 17.26 -29.25
N CYS A 140 -16.50 16.88 -28.69
CA CYS A 140 -17.42 15.94 -29.32
C CYS A 140 -17.87 16.42 -30.71
N THR A 141 -18.29 17.69 -30.83
CA THR A 141 -18.69 18.27 -32.12
C THR A 141 -17.54 18.27 -33.12
N LYS A 142 -16.32 18.60 -32.69
CA LYS A 142 -15.13 18.56 -33.54
C LYS A 142 -14.87 17.15 -34.07
N LEU A 143 -14.90 16.15 -33.19
CA LEU A 143 -14.66 14.74 -33.56
C LEU A 143 -15.73 14.21 -34.52
N GLN A 144 -17.00 14.56 -34.30
CA GLN A 144 -18.10 14.19 -35.20
C GLN A 144 -17.89 14.76 -36.61
N ASN A 145 -17.48 16.03 -36.72
CA ASN A 145 -17.26 16.70 -38.00
C ASN A 145 -16.02 16.18 -38.74
N GLU A 146 -14.92 15.92 -38.03
CA GLU A 146 -13.66 15.47 -38.64
C GLU A 146 -13.72 14.01 -39.11
N MET A 147 -14.52 13.17 -38.44
CA MET A 147 -14.47 11.72 -38.65
C MET A 147 -15.73 11.15 -39.30
N ASN A 148 -16.77 11.94 -39.59
CA ASN A 148 -18.10 11.46 -40.03
C ASN A 148 -18.69 10.36 -39.12
N LEU A 149 -18.26 10.30 -37.85
CA LEU A 149 -18.68 9.30 -36.87
C LEU A 149 -19.62 9.96 -35.87
N ILE A 150 -20.86 9.46 -35.79
CA ILE A 150 -21.80 9.87 -34.75
C ILE A 150 -21.35 9.22 -33.43
N LEU A 151 -20.76 10.02 -32.53
CA LEU A 151 -20.53 9.60 -31.16
C LEU A 151 -21.89 9.30 -30.51
N LYS A 152 -22.13 8.03 -30.15
CA LYS A 152 -23.35 7.64 -29.43
C LYS A 152 -23.23 8.14 -27.99
N HIS A 153 -24.16 9.01 -27.60
CA HIS A 153 -24.31 9.53 -26.24
C HIS A 153 -24.77 8.44 -25.26
#